data_AF-A0A174G261-F1
#
_entry.id   AF-A0A174G261-F1
#
_cell.length_a   1.000
_cell.length_b   1.000
_cell.length_c   1.000
_cell.angle_alpha   90.00
_cell.angle_beta   90.00
_cell.angle_gamma   90.00
#
_symmetry.space_group_name_H-M   'P 1'
#
loop_
_entity.id
_entity.type
_entity.pdbx_description
1 polymer ?
#
loop_
_entity_poly.entity_id
_entity_poly.type
_entity_poly.pdbx_seq_one_letter_code
_entity_poly.pdbx_strand_id
1 'polypeptide(L)'
;MKTNKILAIGLLAAATVLTTSCSDSFLEVENPTGEPLEDYYTTDEHIQEALIAAYDPLHWPDWGLGQYNALNIDGEIMGDNFWVGGATKTDMQNWHMLFNYEANENNTLGSLWTVDYSGIKRCNDLLKYLDWGTDVTEANRKLYEMQARLLRVFYYNMLWHYFGNVPFYLENLSEPPYTAPQYTADQVYAELIAELEAVIDSKVLPLKYYKTIKEGKEVDDEGQLGRVTQAMAYMIYAEMVMYQNDESRFSKALGYMKELIDSPSFRLNPSFANIWETEGEWCDESIWEINYEQTNNERGWGSPLAVGGTVLPTLISPNSFPGDDGWSKGNDGWGFMPMRLETYQMFSEQDKRRDATCWVIAEDVEYTKRYQDTHIWLQKYRPYDKNFKQSSGDQNLNYNNNYRYYRYAETLLNAAELSLRTGGSSTGEAKTWLNEVRTRAGLAGLANVTVDDVLTERRLEFVGEGKRYFDLVRAEGISGASASNKATTALIPDQYGYRTNSWTAKKKYIPIAQGELDSDPALVQNAYK
;
A
#
# COMPACT_ATOMS: atom_id res chain seq x y z
N MET A 1 -46.51 69.41 -23.45
CA MET A 1 -45.06 69.63 -23.26
C MET A 1 -44.45 68.99 -22.01
N LYS A 2 -45.17 68.78 -20.89
CA LYS A 2 -44.60 68.11 -19.70
C LYS A 2 -44.45 66.58 -19.85
N THR A 3 -45.41 65.91 -20.50
CA THR A 3 -45.39 64.44 -20.68
C THR A 3 -44.26 63.95 -21.59
N ASN A 4 -43.97 64.66 -22.69
CA ASN A 4 -42.89 64.29 -23.61
C ASN A 4 -41.49 64.51 -23.00
N LYS A 5 -41.35 65.45 -22.05
CA LYS A 5 -40.10 65.65 -21.30
C LYS A 5 -39.86 64.53 -20.27
N ILE A 6 -40.92 64.03 -19.64
CA ILE A 6 -40.83 62.90 -18.69
C ILE A 6 -40.50 61.60 -19.44
N LEU A 7 -41.10 61.37 -20.62
CA LEU A 7 -40.77 60.23 -21.48
C LEU A 7 -39.33 60.30 -22.02
N ALA A 8 -38.86 61.49 -22.40
CA ALA A 8 -37.47 61.67 -22.86
C ALA A 8 -36.45 61.48 -21.72
N ILE A 9 -36.75 61.94 -20.50
CA ILE A 9 -35.90 61.71 -19.32
C ILE A 9 -35.93 60.23 -18.90
N GLY A 10 -37.08 59.57 -19.02
CA GLY A 10 -37.23 58.13 -18.77
C GLY A 10 -36.46 57.27 -19.77
N LEU A 11 -36.45 57.63 -21.05
CA LEU A 11 -35.65 56.96 -22.08
C LEU A 11 -34.15 57.22 -21.92
N LEU A 12 -33.74 58.42 -21.49
CA LEU A 12 -32.33 58.73 -21.24
C LEU A 12 -31.79 57.99 -20.00
N ALA A 13 -32.62 57.84 -18.96
CA ALA A 13 -32.31 57.07 -17.75
C ALA A 13 -32.28 55.54 -18.02
N ALA A 14 -33.17 55.03 -18.87
CA ALA A 14 -33.15 53.63 -19.29
C ALA A 14 -31.96 53.29 -20.20
N ALA A 15 -31.52 54.24 -21.04
CA ALA A 15 -30.33 54.07 -21.89
C ALA A 15 -29.00 54.08 -21.11
N THR A 16 -28.95 54.71 -19.92
CA THR A 16 -27.75 54.73 -19.07
C THR A 16 -27.59 53.50 -18.19
N VAL A 17 -28.66 52.70 -18.00
CA VAL A 17 -28.61 51.43 -17.26
C VAL A 17 -28.23 50.25 -18.18
N LEU A 18 -28.30 50.42 -19.51
CA LEU A 18 -27.98 49.36 -20.47
C LEU A 18 -26.51 49.33 -20.93
N THR A 19 -25.65 50.24 -20.44
CA THR A 19 -24.22 50.28 -20.80
C THR A 19 -23.28 49.85 -19.67
N THR A 20 -23.80 49.40 -18.53
CA THR A 20 -22.99 48.67 -17.53
C THR A 20 -23.00 47.18 -17.88
N SER A 21 -22.42 46.84 -19.03
CA SER A 21 -21.84 45.51 -19.20
C SER A 21 -20.68 45.46 -18.22
N CYS A 22 -20.76 44.62 -17.20
CA CYS A 22 -19.57 44.18 -16.50
C CYS A 22 -18.58 43.73 -17.57
N SER A 23 -17.37 44.32 -17.60
CA SER A 23 -16.29 43.79 -18.43
C SER A 23 -16.03 42.35 -18.00
N ASP A 24 -15.53 41.50 -18.91
CA ASP A 24 -15.18 40.10 -18.59
C ASP A 24 -14.28 39.99 -17.34
N SER A 25 -13.49 41.05 -17.06
CA SER A 25 -12.67 41.21 -15.84
C SER A 25 -13.43 41.28 -14.50
N PHE A 26 -14.76 41.45 -14.49
CA PHE A 26 -15.58 41.36 -13.28
C PHE A 26 -15.98 39.90 -12.97
N LEU A 27 -15.91 39.03 -13.98
CA LEU A 27 -16.15 37.59 -13.86
C LEU A 27 -14.84 36.81 -13.66
N GLU A 28 -13.68 37.43 -13.90
CA GLU A 28 -12.39 36.90 -13.51
C GLU A 28 -12.21 37.04 -12.00
N VAL A 29 -12.55 35.97 -11.29
CA VAL A 29 -12.19 35.80 -9.88
C VAL A 29 -10.74 35.29 -9.86
N GLU A 30 -9.76 36.20 -9.82
CA GLU A 30 -8.42 35.82 -9.38
C GLU A 30 -8.52 35.37 -7.91
N ASN A 31 -8.06 34.16 -7.61
CA ASN A 31 -8.02 33.64 -6.26
C ASN A 31 -7.11 34.56 -5.42
N PRO A 32 -7.63 35.32 -4.43
CA PRO A 32 -6.83 36.33 -3.74
C PRO A 32 -5.75 35.77 -2.82
N THR A 33 -5.63 34.44 -2.71
CA THR A 33 -4.70 33.76 -1.79
C THR A 33 -3.82 32.68 -2.44
N GLY A 34 -3.85 32.51 -3.76
CA GLY A 34 -3.03 31.50 -4.45
C GLY A 34 -2.62 31.94 -5.85
N GLU A 35 -1.45 31.49 -6.31
CA GLU A 35 -1.01 31.73 -7.69
C GLU A 35 -1.93 31.02 -8.68
N PRO A 36 -2.24 31.62 -9.84
CA PRO A 36 -2.92 30.91 -10.92
C PRO A 36 -2.18 29.62 -11.26
N LEU A 37 -2.93 28.57 -11.58
CA LEU A 37 -2.38 27.25 -11.93
C LEU A 37 -1.30 27.34 -13.03
N GLU A 38 -1.50 28.25 -13.98
CA GLU A 38 -0.62 28.51 -15.12
C GLU A 38 0.74 29.10 -14.70
N ASP A 39 0.80 29.78 -13.56
CA ASP A 39 2.01 30.42 -13.05
C ASP A 39 2.73 29.54 -12.00
N TYR A 40 1.99 28.67 -11.29
CA TYR A 40 2.54 27.87 -10.20
C TYR A 40 3.58 26.85 -10.67
N TYR A 41 3.29 26.00 -11.66
CA TYR A 41 4.20 24.90 -12.03
C TYR A 41 5.36 25.29 -12.96
N THR A 42 5.86 26.51 -12.87
CA THR A 42 6.86 27.07 -13.80
C THR A 42 8.32 26.92 -13.34
N THR A 43 8.56 26.44 -12.11
CA THR A 43 9.89 26.27 -11.50
C THR A 43 10.17 24.81 -11.09
N ASP A 44 11.45 24.42 -11.00
CA ASP A 44 11.88 23.08 -10.52
C ASP A 44 11.39 22.79 -9.10
N GLU A 45 11.36 23.82 -8.23
CA GLU A 45 10.85 23.72 -6.86
C GLU A 45 9.35 23.36 -6.84
N HIS A 46 8.51 24.08 -7.59
CA HIS A 46 7.06 23.80 -7.62
C HIS A 46 6.74 22.47 -8.32
N ILE A 47 7.57 22.03 -9.27
CA ILE A 47 7.48 20.67 -9.83
C ILE A 47 7.88 19.62 -8.79
N GLN A 48 8.89 19.88 -7.97
CA GLN A 48 9.28 18.99 -6.88
C GLN A 48 8.17 18.90 -5.83
N GLU A 49 7.46 19.98 -5.53
CA GLU A 49 6.27 19.98 -4.67
C GLU A 49 5.14 19.13 -5.26
N ALA A 50 4.86 19.22 -6.56
CA ALA A 50 3.91 18.34 -7.23
C ALA A 50 4.31 16.86 -7.11
N LEU A 51 5.60 16.55 -7.20
CA LEU A 51 6.12 15.21 -6.96
C LEU A 51 5.88 14.75 -5.52
N ILE A 52 6.18 15.59 -4.53
CA ILE A 52 5.92 15.27 -3.12
C ILE A 52 4.43 15.03 -2.89
N ALA A 53 3.56 15.87 -3.47
CA ALA A 53 2.12 15.67 -3.41
C ALA A 53 1.70 14.31 -3.99
N ALA A 54 2.36 13.81 -5.04
CA ALA A 54 2.09 12.49 -5.60
C ALA A 54 2.49 11.31 -4.69
N TYR A 55 3.37 11.51 -3.70
CA TYR A 55 3.68 10.49 -2.67
C TYR A 55 2.66 10.47 -1.53
N ASP A 56 2.01 11.60 -1.26
CA ASP A 56 1.15 11.80 -0.08
C ASP A 56 0.07 10.71 0.09
N PRO A 57 -0.63 10.24 -0.97
CA PRO A 57 -1.65 9.21 -0.82
C PRO A 57 -1.16 7.84 -0.35
N LEU A 58 0.15 7.57 -0.36
CA LEU A 58 0.69 6.27 0.07
C LEU A 58 0.35 5.94 1.53
N HIS A 59 0.30 6.95 2.41
CA HIS A 59 0.05 6.75 3.84
C HIS A 59 -1.43 6.87 4.23
N TRP A 60 -2.30 7.23 3.29
CA TRP A 60 -3.73 7.44 3.53
C TRP A 60 -4.55 6.17 3.80
N PRO A 61 -4.19 4.97 3.29
CA PRO A 61 -5.00 3.77 3.49
C PRO A 61 -5.21 3.39 4.96
N ASP A 62 -4.22 3.62 5.83
CA ASP A 62 -4.33 3.17 7.23
C ASP A 62 -5.42 3.89 8.03
N TRP A 63 -5.63 5.19 7.78
CA TRP A 63 -6.73 5.98 8.32
C TRP A 63 -7.04 7.17 7.41
N GLY A 64 -8.19 7.12 6.72
CA GLY A 64 -8.57 8.16 5.77
C GLY A 64 -9.98 7.96 5.22
N LEU A 65 -10.62 9.07 4.84
CA LEU A 65 -11.88 9.06 4.09
C LEU A 65 -13.00 8.21 4.74
N GLY A 66 -13.01 8.15 6.08
CA GLY A 66 -14.04 7.44 6.86
C GLY A 66 -13.87 5.92 6.97
N GLN A 67 -12.75 5.35 6.53
CA GLN A 67 -12.44 3.92 6.68
C GLN A 67 -10.99 3.69 7.12
N TYR A 68 -10.72 2.46 7.58
CA TYR A 68 -9.39 1.92 7.83
C TYR A 68 -9.15 0.82 6.80
N ASN A 69 -8.17 1.02 5.92
CA ASN A 69 -7.76 0.11 4.85
C ASN A 69 -6.23 -0.06 4.91
N ALA A 70 -5.69 -0.27 6.12
CA ALA A 70 -4.27 -0.51 6.31
C ALA A 70 -3.87 -1.73 5.48
N LEU A 71 -2.95 -1.54 4.53
CA LEU A 71 -2.68 -2.50 3.46
C LEU A 71 -2.26 -3.89 3.98
N ASN A 72 -1.62 -3.96 5.14
CA ASN A 72 -1.32 -5.23 5.81
C ASN A 72 -2.56 -5.92 6.36
N ILE A 73 -3.48 -5.18 7.00
CA ILE A 73 -4.71 -5.74 7.56
C ILE A 73 -5.60 -6.27 6.45
N ASP A 74 -5.81 -5.49 5.38
CA ASP A 74 -6.70 -5.86 4.29
C ASP A 74 -6.29 -7.18 3.61
N GLY A 75 -4.97 -7.39 3.41
CA GLY A 75 -4.44 -8.64 2.91
C GLY A 75 -4.53 -9.80 3.91
N GLU A 76 -4.37 -9.55 5.22
CA GLU A 76 -4.37 -10.60 6.25
C GLU A 76 -5.79 -11.06 6.65
N ILE A 77 -6.77 -10.16 6.70
CA ILE A 77 -8.16 -10.49 7.05
C ILE A 77 -8.83 -11.37 5.98
N MET A 78 -8.43 -11.22 4.72
CA MET A 78 -8.89 -12.13 3.66
C MET A 78 -8.11 -13.47 3.64
N GLY A 79 -7.00 -13.55 4.38
CA GLY A 79 -6.15 -14.73 4.50
C GLY A 79 -6.56 -15.70 5.62
N ASP A 80 -5.63 -16.53 6.05
CA ASP A 80 -5.83 -17.60 7.05
C ASP A 80 -4.91 -17.48 8.28
N ASN A 81 -4.23 -16.34 8.46
CA ASN A 81 -3.31 -16.14 9.59
C ASN A 81 -3.96 -15.50 10.83
N PHE A 82 -4.95 -14.64 10.62
CA PHE A 82 -5.60 -13.85 11.66
C PHE A 82 -7.12 -14.03 11.66
N TRP A 83 -7.74 -13.67 12.77
CA TRP A 83 -9.16 -13.31 12.82
C TRP A 83 -9.30 -11.80 12.61
N VAL A 84 -10.53 -11.31 12.38
CA VAL A 84 -10.77 -9.86 12.22
C VAL A 84 -10.69 -9.17 13.58
N GLY A 85 -11.35 -9.71 14.60
CA GLY A 85 -11.38 -9.12 15.93
C GLY A 85 -12.40 -8.00 16.09
N GLY A 86 -12.04 -6.96 16.85
CA GLY A 86 -12.86 -5.77 17.11
C GLY A 86 -13.85 -5.94 18.26
N ALA A 87 -14.60 -4.89 18.57
CA ALA A 87 -15.56 -4.92 19.69
C ALA A 87 -16.63 -5.99 19.54
N THR A 88 -17.09 -6.21 18.30
CA THR A 88 -18.15 -7.16 17.94
C THR A 88 -17.99 -7.58 16.48
N LYS A 89 -18.75 -8.58 16.01
CA LYS A 89 -18.82 -8.96 14.59
C LYS A 89 -19.30 -7.83 13.65
N THR A 90 -19.93 -6.78 14.17
CA THR A 90 -20.40 -5.62 13.38
C THR A 90 -19.46 -4.42 13.43
N ASP A 91 -18.41 -4.48 14.25
CA ASP A 91 -17.37 -3.45 14.30
C ASP A 91 -16.39 -3.67 13.14
N MET A 92 -16.22 -2.67 12.27
CA MET A 92 -15.61 -2.84 10.94
C MET A 92 -16.30 -3.94 10.11
N GLN A 93 -17.61 -3.78 9.90
CA GLN A 93 -18.44 -4.75 9.19
C GLN A 93 -17.87 -5.13 7.81
N ASN A 94 -17.27 -4.18 7.07
CA ASN A 94 -16.59 -4.43 5.80
C ASN A 94 -15.49 -5.51 5.94
N TRP A 95 -14.65 -5.45 6.97
CA TRP A 95 -13.61 -6.47 7.21
C TRP A 95 -14.20 -7.83 7.56
N HIS A 96 -15.21 -7.89 8.43
CA HIS A 96 -15.90 -9.15 8.77
C HIS A 96 -16.56 -9.79 7.54
N MET A 97 -17.14 -8.99 6.67
CA MET A 97 -17.78 -9.46 5.45
C MET A 97 -16.75 -9.93 4.41
N LEU A 98 -15.61 -9.25 4.26
CA LEU A 98 -14.51 -9.70 3.41
C LEU A 98 -13.90 -11.01 3.91
N PHE A 99 -13.64 -11.10 5.20
CA PHE A 99 -13.14 -12.31 5.87
C PHE A 99 -14.06 -13.53 5.68
N ASN A 100 -15.38 -13.30 5.69
CA ASN A 100 -16.40 -14.32 5.49
C ASN A 100 -16.85 -14.46 4.02
N TYR A 101 -16.16 -13.80 3.09
CA TYR A 101 -16.43 -13.86 1.65
C TYR A 101 -17.89 -13.54 1.27
N GLU A 102 -18.47 -12.56 1.96
CA GLU A 102 -19.86 -12.10 1.83
C GLU A 102 -19.95 -10.58 1.55
N ALA A 103 -18.80 -9.92 1.34
CA ALA A 103 -18.71 -8.52 0.98
C ALA A 103 -19.65 -8.14 -0.17
N ASN A 104 -20.09 -6.89 -0.15
CA ASN A 104 -20.96 -6.32 -1.18
C ASN A 104 -20.61 -4.85 -1.42
N GLU A 105 -21.29 -4.24 -2.37
CA GLU A 105 -21.13 -2.84 -2.78
C GLU A 105 -21.21 -1.81 -1.62
N ASN A 106 -21.84 -2.15 -0.49
CA ASN A 106 -21.96 -1.27 0.68
C ASN A 106 -20.95 -1.60 1.79
N ASN A 107 -20.30 -2.76 1.72
CA ASN A 107 -19.38 -3.27 2.73
C ASN A 107 -18.14 -3.85 2.03
N THR A 108 -17.32 -2.94 1.51
CA THR A 108 -16.07 -3.20 0.79
C THR A 108 -15.03 -2.13 1.18
N LEU A 109 -13.82 -2.22 0.64
CA LEU A 109 -12.72 -1.27 0.87
C LEU A 109 -12.89 0.00 0.00
N GLY A 110 -14.02 0.69 0.16
CA GLY A 110 -14.42 1.80 -0.71
C GLY A 110 -13.43 2.96 -0.71
N SER A 111 -12.84 3.32 0.44
CA SER A 111 -11.88 4.43 0.46
C SER A 111 -10.57 4.11 -0.26
N LEU A 112 -10.16 2.85 -0.36
CA LEU A 112 -8.94 2.46 -1.07
C LEU A 112 -9.01 2.87 -2.55
N TRP A 113 -10.19 2.69 -3.17
CA TRP A 113 -10.47 3.17 -4.52
C TRP A 113 -10.20 4.68 -4.66
N THR A 114 -10.77 5.48 -3.75
CA THR A 114 -10.59 6.94 -3.76
C THR A 114 -9.13 7.34 -3.50
N VAL A 115 -8.42 6.65 -2.60
CA VAL A 115 -7.00 6.90 -2.31
C VAL A 115 -6.16 6.67 -3.56
N ASP A 116 -6.31 5.50 -4.20
CA ASP A 116 -5.48 5.14 -5.35
C ASP A 116 -5.73 6.05 -6.56
N TYR A 117 -6.99 6.39 -6.86
CA TYR A 117 -7.29 7.37 -7.91
C TYR A 117 -6.82 8.78 -7.56
N SER A 118 -6.77 9.14 -6.27
CA SER A 118 -6.18 10.41 -5.83
C SER A 118 -4.68 10.46 -6.10
N GLY A 119 -3.97 9.33 -5.92
CA GLY A 119 -2.56 9.15 -6.27
C GLY A 119 -2.33 9.21 -7.78
N ILE A 120 -3.11 8.46 -8.56
CA ILE A 120 -3.06 8.48 -10.04
C ILE A 120 -3.26 9.89 -10.58
N LYS A 121 -4.26 10.62 -10.04
CA LYS A 121 -4.54 12.01 -10.43
C LYS A 121 -3.32 12.91 -10.23
N ARG A 122 -2.64 12.81 -9.09
CA ARG A 122 -1.45 13.62 -8.76
C ARG A 122 -0.24 13.25 -9.61
N CYS A 123 -0.05 11.97 -9.89
CA CYS A 123 0.98 11.51 -10.82
C CYS A 123 0.73 12.09 -12.23
N ASN A 124 -0.50 12.03 -12.71
CA ASN A 124 -0.89 12.57 -14.02
C ASN A 124 -0.74 14.10 -14.08
N ASP A 125 -1.05 14.82 -13.00
CA ASP A 125 -0.81 16.26 -12.90
C ASP A 125 0.68 16.59 -13.01
N LEU A 126 1.52 15.92 -12.23
CA LEU A 126 2.97 16.11 -12.30
C LEU A 126 3.48 15.87 -13.72
N LEU A 127 3.09 14.77 -14.35
CA LEU A 127 3.51 14.45 -15.71
C LEU A 127 3.06 15.50 -16.74
N LYS A 128 1.86 16.07 -16.57
CA LYS A 128 1.36 17.17 -17.40
C LYS A 128 2.14 18.46 -17.18
N TYR A 129 2.36 18.85 -15.93
CA TYR A 129 2.97 20.13 -15.59
C TYR A 129 4.50 20.14 -15.68
N LEU A 130 5.13 18.98 -15.73
CA LEU A 130 6.57 18.87 -15.94
C LEU A 130 7.04 19.66 -17.17
N ASP A 131 6.23 19.72 -18.23
CA ASP A 131 6.51 20.49 -19.45
C ASP A 131 6.38 22.02 -19.30
N TRP A 132 5.84 22.50 -18.18
CA TRP A 132 5.69 23.93 -17.89
C TRP A 132 6.88 24.50 -17.13
N GLY A 133 7.66 23.63 -16.46
CA GLY A 133 8.86 24.03 -15.73
C GLY A 133 9.94 24.61 -16.64
N THR A 134 10.38 25.83 -16.34
CA THR A 134 11.30 26.62 -17.18
C THR A 134 12.79 26.45 -16.80
N ASP A 135 13.08 26.05 -15.57
CA ASP A 135 14.41 25.83 -15.02
C ASP A 135 14.67 24.38 -14.54
N VAL A 136 13.74 23.47 -14.85
CA VAL A 136 13.89 22.02 -14.59
C VAL A 136 15.02 21.46 -15.46
N THR A 137 16.07 20.95 -14.83
CA THR A 137 17.17 20.32 -15.57
C THR A 137 16.70 19.04 -16.26
N GLU A 138 17.34 18.65 -17.38
CA GLU A 138 17.00 17.40 -18.08
C GLU A 138 17.13 16.15 -17.17
N ALA A 139 18.07 16.17 -16.22
CA ALA A 139 18.24 15.10 -15.25
C ALA A 139 17.07 15.05 -14.25
N ASN A 140 16.69 16.19 -13.68
CA ASN A 140 15.53 16.29 -12.79
C ASN A 140 14.23 15.93 -13.51
N ARG A 141 14.05 16.42 -14.74
CA ARG A 141 12.90 16.10 -15.60
C ARG A 141 12.69 14.59 -15.71
N LYS A 142 13.72 13.86 -16.15
CA LYS A 142 13.66 12.39 -16.26
C LYS A 142 13.43 11.72 -14.91
N LEU A 143 14.07 12.23 -13.86
CA LEU A 143 13.95 11.66 -12.53
C LEU A 143 12.53 11.81 -11.99
N TYR A 144 11.92 12.98 -12.12
CA TYR A 144 10.55 13.25 -11.69
C TYR A 144 9.54 12.45 -12.52
N GLU A 145 9.74 12.37 -13.84
CA GLU A 145 8.89 11.53 -14.71
C GLU A 145 8.90 10.06 -14.26
N MET A 146 10.08 9.46 -14.06
CA MET A 146 10.17 8.05 -13.67
C MET A 146 9.61 7.78 -12.28
N GLN A 147 9.78 8.70 -11.33
CA GLN A 147 9.16 8.57 -10.01
C GLN A 147 7.63 8.62 -10.10
N ALA A 148 7.08 9.58 -10.84
CA ALA A 148 5.63 9.73 -11.02
C ALA A 148 5.00 8.50 -11.67
N ARG A 149 5.65 7.96 -12.70
CA ARG A 149 5.17 6.77 -13.41
C ARG A 149 5.22 5.53 -12.53
N LEU A 150 6.28 5.35 -11.73
CA LEU A 150 6.38 4.22 -10.80
C LEU A 150 5.34 4.31 -9.67
N LEU A 151 5.08 5.50 -9.13
CA LEU A 151 3.99 5.72 -8.17
C LEU A 151 2.62 5.42 -8.80
N ARG A 152 2.38 5.90 -10.02
CA ARG A 152 1.14 5.60 -10.77
C ARG A 152 0.95 4.10 -10.96
N VAL A 153 2.01 3.36 -11.29
CA VAL A 153 1.98 1.89 -11.36
C VAL A 153 1.63 1.29 -10.00
N PHE A 154 2.19 1.79 -8.90
CA PHE A 154 1.87 1.31 -7.55
C PHE A 154 0.38 1.49 -7.21
N TYR A 155 -0.19 2.68 -7.44
CA TYR A 155 -1.61 2.94 -7.16
C TYR A 155 -2.54 2.09 -8.03
N TYR A 156 -2.24 1.95 -9.32
CA TYR A 156 -2.99 1.05 -10.17
C TYR A 156 -2.81 -0.43 -9.80
N ASN A 157 -1.64 -0.83 -9.29
CA ASN A 157 -1.41 -2.19 -8.80
C ASN A 157 -2.32 -2.50 -7.59
N MET A 158 -2.54 -1.54 -6.69
CA MET A 158 -3.49 -1.71 -5.58
C MET A 158 -4.91 -1.89 -6.11
N LEU A 159 -5.36 -1.01 -7.01
CA LEU A 159 -6.66 -1.13 -7.69
C LEU A 159 -6.83 -2.48 -8.39
N TRP A 160 -5.81 -2.93 -9.11
CA TRP A 160 -5.80 -4.18 -9.86
C TRP A 160 -5.85 -5.41 -8.95
N HIS A 161 -5.07 -5.43 -7.86
CA HIS A 161 -5.08 -6.54 -6.90
C HIS A 161 -6.43 -6.71 -6.22
N TYR A 162 -7.04 -5.61 -5.76
CA TYR A 162 -8.29 -5.68 -5.01
C TYR A 162 -9.53 -5.71 -5.90
N PHE A 163 -9.64 -4.84 -6.90
CA PHE A 163 -10.86 -4.66 -7.70
C PHE A 163 -10.79 -5.29 -9.08
N GLY A 164 -9.61 -5.62 -9.60
CA GLY A 164 -9.45 -6.27 -10.90
C GLY A 164 -9.79 -5.34 -12.06
N ASN A 165 -11.06 -5.30 -12.45
CA ASN A 165 -11.53 -4.48 -13.56
C ASN A 165 -11.78 -3.04 -13.11
N VAL A 166 -11.02 -2.08 -13.66
CA VAL A 166 -11.06 -0.68 -13.20
C VAL A 166 -10.99 0.31 -14.36
N PRO A 167 -11.55 1.53 -14.22
CA PRO A 167 -11.30 2.65 -15.12
C PRO A 167 -9.81 2.90 -15.33
N PHE A 168 -9.37 2.95 -16.59
CA PHE A 168 -7.96 3.11 -16.91
C PHE A 168 -7.70 4.37 -17.73
N TYR A 169 -6.79 5.22 -17.25
CA TYR A 169 -6.38 6.45 -17.91
C TYR A 169 -4.99 6.90 -17.44
N LEU A 170 -4.18 7.43 -18.36
CA LEU A 170 -2.84 7.94 -18.06
C LEU A 170 -2.76 9.47 -18.10
N GLU A 171 -3.88 10.13 -18.38
CA GLU A 171 -4.05 11.58 -18.37
C GLU A 171 -5.34 11.91 -17.62
N ASN A 172 -5.32 12.99 -16.84
CA ASN A 172 -6.49 13.40 -16.07
C ASN A 172 -7.66 13.77 -16.97
N LEU A 173 -8.84 13.29 -16.59
CA LEU A 173 -10.09 13.57 -17.30
C LEU A 173 -10.41 15.06 -17.14
N SER A 174 -10.31 15.82 -18.23
CA SER A 174 -10.44 17.28 -18.22
C SER A 174 -11.78 17.79 -18.75
N GLU A 175 -12.61 16.92 -19.32
CA GLU A 175 -13.91 17.28 -19.90
C GLU A 175 -15.02 16.32 -19.46
N PRO A 176 -16.28 16.79 -19.34
CA PRO A 176 -17.43 15.93 -19.11
C PRO A 176 -17.54 14.83 -20.17
N PRO A 177 -17.93 13.58 -19.81
CA PRO A 177 -18.55 13.21 -18.54
C PRO A 177 -17.58 12.85 -17.39
N TYR A 178 -16.27 13.06 -17.53
CA TYR A 178 -15.25 12.66 -16.52
C TYR A 178 -15.26 11.15 -16.20
N THR A 179 -15.51 10.32 -17.21
CA THR A 179 -15.45 8.85 -17.11
C THR A 179 -14.33 8.30 -17.98
N ALA A 180 -13.76 7.16 -17.59
CA ALA A 180 -12.78 6.42 -18.39
C ALA A 180 -13.27 5.00 -18.69
N PRO A 181 -12.81 4.36 -19.79
CA PRO A 181 -13.16 2.97 -20.07
C PRO A 181 -12.73 2.04 -18.92
N GLN A 182 -13.64 1.17 -18.48
CA GLN A 182 -13.30 0.10 -17.54
C GLN A 182 -12.52 -0.99 -18.28
N TYR A 183 -11.24 -1.12 -17.96
CA TYR A 183 -10.40 -2.19 -18.49
C TYR A 183 -10.61 -3.47 -17.68
N THR A 184 -10.47 -4.61 -18.35
CA THR A 184 -10.38 -5.91 -17.67
C THR A 184 -9.07 -6.02 -16.89
N ALA A 185 -9.03 -6.86 -15.86
CA ALA A 185 -7.81 -7.09 -15.08
C ALA A 185 -6.59 -7.46 -15.95
N ASP A 186 -6.78 -8.24 -17.02
CA ASP A 186 -5.68 -8.58 -17.95
C ASP A 186 -5.22 -7.38 -18.79
N GLN A 187 -6.15 -6.51 -19.20
CA GLN A 187 -5.80 -5.26 -19.91
C GLN A 187 -5.06 -4.28 -19.00
N VAL A 188 -5.52 -4.12 -17.76
CA VAL A 188 -4.83 -3.29 -16.76
C VAL A 188 -3.41 -3.81 -16.54
N TYR A 189 -3.24 -5.12 -16.32
CA TYR A 189 -1.91 -5.74 -16.19
C TYR A 189 -1.03 -5.45 -17.41
N ALA A 190 -1.55 -5.60 -18.63
CA ALA A 190 -0.80 -5.40 -19.86
C ALA A 190 -0.28 -3.96 -20.03
N GLU A 191 -1.08 -2.96 -19.67
CA GLU A 191 -0.65 -1.55 -19.68
C GLU A 191 0.39 -1.27 -18.60
N LEU A 192 0.12 -1.71 -17.36
CA LEU A 192 1.00 -1.46 -16.22
C LEU A 192 2.36 -2.13 -16.36
N ILE A 193 2.40 -3.39 -16.84
CA ILE A 193 3.67 -4.10 -17.00
C ILE A 193 4.53 -3.44 -18.08
N ALA A 194 3.93 -2.92 -19.15
CA ALA A 194 4.65 -2.19 -20.18
C ALA A 194 5.19 -0.84 -19.65
N GLU A 195 4.38 -0.11 -18.88
CA GLU A 195 4.82 1.13 -18.23
C GLU A 195 5.98 0.87 -17.26
N LEU A 196 5.88 -0.17 -16.43
CA LEU A 196 6.91 -0.55 -15.47
C LEU A 196 8.20 -1.01 -16.15
N GLU A 197 8.13 -1.74 -17.26
CA GLU A 197 9.30 -2.10 -18.07
C GLU A 197 10.00 -0.86 -18.62
N ALA A 198 9.26 0.13 -19.12
CA ALA A 198 9.84 1.39 -19.58
C ALA A 198 10.52 2.17 -18.46
N VAL A 199 9.91 2.23 -17.26
CA VAL A 199 10.55 2.83 -16.07
C VAL A 199 11.85 2.10 -15.75
N ILE A 200 11.82 0.77 -15.71
CA ILE A 200 12.98 -0.05 -15.37
C ILE A 200 14.10 0.09 -16.38
N ASP A 201 13.79 0.13 -17.67
CA ASP A 201 14.76 0.18 -18.76
C ASP A 201 15.40 1.58 -18.90
N SER A 202 14.76 2.63 -18.33
CA SER A 202 15.32 3.98 -18.28
C SER A 202 16.61 4.10 -17.47
N LYS A 203 16.77 3.26 -16.43
CA LYS A 203 17.87 3.26 -15.45
C LYS A 203 18.13 4.63 -14.78
N VAL A 204 17.10 5.48 -14.71
CA VAL A 204 17.19 6.80 -14.10
C VAL A 204 17.11 6.73 -12.57
N LEU A 205 16.28 5.82 -12.04
CA LEU A 205 16.12 5.67 -10.60
C LEU A 205 17.37 5.00 -9.98
N PRO A 206 17.82 5.45 -8.80
CA PRO A 206 18.91 4.77 -8.09
C PRO A 206 18.48 3.36 -7.67
N LEU A 207 19.46 2.45 -7.53
CA LEU A 207 19.17 1.09 -7.07
C LEU A 207 18.55 1.05 -5.68
N LYS A 208 19.10 1.83 -4.74
CA LYS A 208 18.63 1.87 -3.34
C LYS A 208 18.60 3.28 -2.75
N TYR A 209 19.71 4.00 -2.84
CA TYR A 209 19.85 5.31 -2.20
C TYR A 209 20.02 6.41 -3.24
N TYR A 210 19.23 7.47 -3.08
CA TYR A 210 19.53 8.76 -3.69
C TYR A 210 20.81 9.31 -3.08
N LYS A 211 21.53 10.11 -3.86
CA LYS A 211 22.86 10.61 -3.52
C LYS A 211 22.86 12.11 -3.39
N THR A 212 23.65 12.62 -2.45
CA THR A 212 23.91 14.05 -2.27
C THR A 212 25.40 14.30 -2.07
N ILE A 213 25.84 15.55 -2.27
CA ILE A 213 27.23 15.95 -2.03
C ILE A 213 27.34 16.57 -0.64
N LYS A 214 28.05 15.88 0.26
CA LYS A 214 28.39 16.37 1.59
C LYS A 214 29.90 16.45 1.72
N GLU A 215 30.42 17.62 2.05
CA GLU A 215 31.87 17.87 2.20
C GLU A 215 32.70 17.43 0.97
N GLY A 216 32.16 17.64 -0.23
CA GLY A 216 32.82 17.30 -1.50
C GLY A 216 32.86 15.81 -1.83
N LYS A 217 32.11 14.97 -1.11
CA LYS A 217 31.95 13.54 -1.38
C LYS A 217 30.49 13.20 -1.62
N GLU A 218 30.26 12.26 -2.52
CA GLU A 218 28.95 11.65 -2.71
C GLU A 218 28.65 10.72 -1.53
N VAL A 219 27.50 10.93 -0.89
CA VAL A 219 26.99 10.16 0.24
C VAL A 219 25.51 9.84 0.01
N ASP A 220 24.97 8.86 0.75
CA ASP A 220 23.53 8.59 0.75
C ASP A 220 22.77 9.81 1.30
N ASP A 221 21.69 10.19 0.63
CA ASP A 221 20.82 11.27 1.06
C ASP A 221 19.70 10.70 1.96
N GLU A 222 19.94 10.75 3.27
CA GLU A 222 18.98 10.31 4.29
C GLU A 222 17.64 11.06 4.19
N GLY A 223 17.61 12.28 3.64
CA GLY A 223 16.38 13.06 3.44
C GLY A 223 15.48 12.55 2.30
N GLN A 224 15.94 11.55 1.53
CA GLN A 224 15.20 10.97 0.41
C GLN A 224 14.79 9.51 0.65
N LEU A 225 14.95 8.99 1.87
CA LEU A 225 14.50 7.65 2.23
C LEU A 225 12.98 7.52 2.08
N GLY A 226 12.51 6.38 1.57
CA GLY A 226 11.11 6.12 1.23
C GLY A 226 10.69 6.56 -0.18
N ARG A 227 11.54 7.27 -0.93
CA ARG A 227 11.31 7.49 -2.36
C ARG A 227 11.34 6.18 -3.14
N VAL A 228 10.64 6.16 -4.27
CA VAL A 228 10.68 5.03 -5.18
C VAL A 228 12.08 4.86 -5.78
N THR A 229 12.48 3.59 -5.98
CA THR A 229 13.81 3.18 -6.43
C THR A 229 13.72 2.15 -7.55
N GLN A 230 14.84 1.87 -8.21
CA GLN A 230 14.92 0.77 -9.17
C GLN A 230 14.62 -0.58 -8.50
N ALA A 231 15.05 -0.78 -7.24
CA ALA A 231 14.75 -2.00 -6.50
C ALA A 231 13.25 -2.14 -6.19
N MET A 232 12.56 -1.04 -5.84
CA MET A 232 11.09 -1.06 -5.71
C MET A 232 10.43 -1.45 -7.05
N ALA A 233 10.90 -0.90 -8.17
CA ALA A 233 10.37 -1.25 -9.49
C ALA A 233 10.55 -2.76 -9.81
N TYR A 234 11.71 -3.33 -9.46
CA TYR A 234 11.95 -4.77 -9.59
C TYR A 234 11.02 -5.61 -8.73
N MET A 235 10.75 -5.19 -7.50
CA MET A 235 9.84 -5.91 -6.61
C MET A 235 8.40 -5.86 -7.09
N ILE A 236 7.89 -4.70 -7.53
CA ILE A 236 6.56 -4.58 -8.13
C ILE A 236 6.47 -5.44 -9.40
N TYR A 237 7.50 -5.44 -10.24
CA TYR A 237 7.53 -6.25 -11.46
C TYR A 237 7.40 -7.75 -11.13
N ALA A 238 8.21 -8.23 -10.17
CA ALA A 238 8.14 -9.61 -9.73
C ALA A 238 6.78 -9.95 -9.12
N GLU A 239 6.24 -9.09 -8.25
CA GLU A 239 4.92 -9.26 -7.62
C GLU A 239 3.83 -9.40 -8.69
N MET A 240 3.72 -8.44 -9.61
CA MET A 240 2.71 -8.43 -10.67
C MET A 240 2.82 -9.65 -11.59
N VAL A 241 4.04 -9.98 -12.05
CA VAL A 241 4.29 -11.12 -12.94
C VAL A 241 3.96 -12.45 -12.24
N MET A 242 4.36 -12.61 -10.98
CA MET A 242 4.09 -13.82 -10.20
C MET A 242 2.61 -13.95 -9.84
N TYR A 243 1.92 -12.85 -9.52
CA TYR A 243 0.49 -12.85 -9.24
C TYR A 243 -0.35 -13.16 -10.49
N GLN A 244 0.00 -12.58 -11.63
CA GLN A 244 -0.63 -12.86 -12.93
C GLN A 244 -0.31 -14.28 -13.44
N ASN A 245 0.73 -14.93 -12.91
CA ASN A 245 1.30 -16.17 -13.44
C ASN A 245 1.74 -16.03 -14.92
N ASP A 246 2.30 -14.88 -15.30
CA ASP A 246 2.85 -14.67 -16.65
C ASP A 246 4.22 -15.36 -16.79
N GLU A 247 4.20 -16.65 -17.16
CA GLU A 247 5.41 -17.46 -17.32
C GLU A 247 6.39 -16.89 -18.36
N SER A 248 5.90 -16.11 -19.33
CA SER A 248 6.75 -15.50 -20.37
C SER A 248 7.71 -14.45 -19.81
N ARG A 249 7.40 -13.89 -18.63
CA ARG A 249 8.20 -12.87 -17.95
C ARG A 249 8.98 -13.38 -16.75
N PHE A 250 8.84 -14.66 -16.37
CA PHE A 250 9.52 -15.19 -15.17
C PHE A 250 11.04 -15.11 -15.24
N SER A 251 11.64 -15.40 -16.39
CA SER A 251 13.10 -15.28 -16.53
C SER A 251 13.59 -13.83 -16.38
N LYS A 252 12.79 -12.85 -16.83
CA LYS A 252 13.10 -11.42 -16.68
C LYS A 252 12.97 -10.99 -15.22
N ALA A 253 11.88 -11.38 -14.55
CA ALA A 253 11.69 -11.15 -13.12
C ALA A 253 12.82 -11.78 -12.28
N LEU A 254 13.22 -13.01 -12.60
CA LEU A 254 14.33 -13.69 -11.93
C LEU A 254 15.64 -12.93 -12.11
N GLY A 255 15.89 -12.39 -13.30
CA GLY A 255 17.06 -11.55 -13.57
C GLY A 255 17.13 -10.33 -12.65
N TYR A 256 16.00 -9.65 -12.44
CA TYR A 256 15.92 -8.52 -11.52
C TYR A 256 16.16 -8.92 -10.06
N MET A 257 15.60 -10.04 -9.60
CA MET A 257 15.88 -10.54 -8.25
C MET A 257 17.36 -10.88 -8.07
N LYS A 258 18.01 -11.48 -9.08
CA LYS A 258 19.45 -11.76 -9.08
C LYS A 258 20.28 -10.48 -8.99
N GLU A 259 19.90 -9.43 -9.70
CA GLU A 259 20.58 -8.13 -9.62
C GLU A 259 20.54 -7.54 -8.20
N LEU A 260 19.41 -7.69 -7.50
CA LEU A 260 19.31 -7.28 -6.09
C LEU A 260 20.13 -8.16 -5.16
N ILE A 261 20.16 -9.47 -5.39
CA ILE A 261 20.93 -10.44 -4.59
C ILE A 261 22.45 -10.25 -4.76
N ASP A 262 22.90 -9.92 -5.97
CA ASP A 262 24.32 -9.69 -6.26
C ASP A 262 24.81 -8.32 -5.76
N SER A 263 23.89 -7.42 -5.38
CA SER A 263 24.21 -6.08 -4.88
C SER A 263 24.62 -6.10 -3.41
N PRO A 264 25.74 -5.46 -3.02
CA PRO A 264 26.15 -5.37 -1.62
C PRO A 264 25.25 -4.43 -0.78
N SER A 265 24.34 -3.69 -1.43
CA SER A 265 23.42 -2.76 -0.77
C SER A 265 22.27 -3.46 -0.04
N PHE A 266 22.04 -4.75 -0.32
CA PHE A 266 20.95 -5.51 0.29
C PHE A 266 21.48 -6.74 1.02
N ARG A 267 20.96 -7.00 2.21
CA ARG A 267 21.26 -8.22 2.98
C ARG A 267 20.19 -8.45 4.03
N LEU A 268 19.99 -9.70 4.42
CA LEU A 268 19.16 -10.01 5.58
C LEU A 268 19.72 -9.34 6.83
N ASN A 269 18.84 -8.77 7.63
CA ASN A 269 19.12 -8.38 9.00
C ASN A 269 19.44 -9.66 9.80
N PRO A 270 20.62 -9.73 10.46
CA PRO A 270 20.98 -10.91 11.25
C PRO A 270 19.97 -11.24 12.34
N SER A 271 19.23 -10.25 12.83
CA SER A 271 18.14 -10.39 13.79
C SER A 271 16.81 -10.05 13.11
N PHE A 272 15.93 -11.04 12.96
CA PHE A 272 14.59 -10.80 12.42
C PHE A 272 13.78 -9.85 13.31
N ALA A 273 13.96 -9.89 14.63
CA ALA A 273 13.27 -9.00 15.57
C ALA A 273 13.65 -7.52 15.34
N ASN A 274 14.92 -7.25 15.03
CA ASN A 274 15.41 -5.88 14.88
C ASN A 274 14.78 -5.14 13.69
N ILE A 275 14.21 -5.86 12.72
CA ILE A 275 13.54 -5.25 11.56
C ILE A 275 12.35 -4.39 12.01
N TRP A 276 11.65 -4.80 13.07
CA TRP A 276 10.40 -4.20 13.54
C TRP A 276 10.61 -3.03 14.52
N GLU A 277 11.86 -2.77 14.88
CA GLU A 277 12.26 -1.63 15.71
C GLU A 277 12.46 -0.38 14.84
N THR A 278 12.41 0.81 15.44
CA THR A 278 12.72 2.08 14.74
C THR A 278 14.10 2.05 14.09
N GLU A 279 15.08 1.45 14.76
CA GLU A 279 16.44 1.27 14.23
C GLU A 279 16.52 0.30 13.03
N GLY A 280 15.43 -0.45 12.77
CA GLY A 280 15.26 -1.32 11.61
C GLY A 280 14.67 -0.64 10.38
N GLU A 281 14.20 0.60 10.50
CA GLU A 281 13.69 1.39 9.36
C GLU A 281 14.83 1.68 8.36
N TRP A 282 14.53 1.48 7.08
CA TRP A 282 15.46 1.66 5.95
C TRP A 282 16.79 0.90 6.08
N CYS A 283 16.81 -0.18 6.87
CA CYS A 283 17.98 -1.02 7.06
C CYS A 283 18.36 -1.76 5.76
N ASP A 284 19.41 -2.57 5.81
CA ASP A 284 19.86 -3.28 4.60
C ASP A 284 18.91 -4.37 4.08
N GLU A 285 17.95 -4.80 4.90
CA GLU A 285 16.87 -5.67 4.47
C GLU A 285 15.69 -4.89 3.87
N SER A 286 15.64 -3.58 4.01
CA SER A 286 14.58 -2.73 3.45
C SER A 286 14.79 -2.50 1.96
N ILE A 287 13.76 -2.81 1.16
CA ILE A 287 13.70 -2.43 -0.26
C ILE A 287 12.88 -1.15 -0.41
N TRP A 288 11.70 -1.13 0.21
CA TRP A 288 10.83 0.04 0.20
C TRP A 288 9.83 -0.01 1.36
N GLU A 289 9.57 1.17 1.94
CA GLU A 289 8.68 1.36 3.08
C GLU A 289 7.76 2.55 2.83
N ILE A 290 6.54 2.49 3.35
CA ILE A 290 5.66 3.66 3.46
C ILE A 290 6.04 4.36 4.77
N ASN A 291 6.45 5.61 4.63
CA ASN A 291 6.97 6.40 5.75
C ASN A 291 5.83 6.95 6.62
N TYR A 292 6.07 6.97 7.92
CA TYR A 292 5.23 7.61 8.93
C TYR A 292 6.12 8.49 9.82
N GLU A 293 5.62 9.66 10.26
CA GLU A 293 6.41 10.62 11.03
C GLU A 293 5.62 11.12 12.25
N GLN A 294 6.16 10.90 13.45
CA GLN A 294 5.53 11.36 14.70
C GLN A 294 5.92 12.79 15.09
N THR A 295 7.09 13.28 14.72
CA THR A 295 7.71 14.49 15.30
C THR A 295 7.03 15.78 14.84
N ASN A 296 6.67 15.85 13.56
CA ASN A 296 6.00 17.01 12.94
C ASN A 296 4.57 16.65 12.55
N ASN A 297 3.87 15.93 13.42
CA ASN A 297 2.57 15.38 13.10
C ASN A 297 1.42 16.42 13.22
N GLU A 298 0.54 16.41 12.23
CA GLU A 298 -0.71 17.17 12.18
C GLU A 298 -1.94 16.25 12.11
N ARG A 299 -1.71 14.95 11.91
CA ARG A 299 -2.74 13.92 11.85
C ARG A 299 -3.52 13.83 13.15
N GLY A 300 -4.83 13.96 13.02
CA GLY A 300 -5.79 13.81 14.11
C GLY A 300 -7.16 13.39 13.59
N TRP A 301 -8.13 13.25 14.48
CA TRP A 301 -9.49 12.81 14.13
C TRP A 301 -10.20 13.71 13.12
N GLY A 302 -9.90 15.02 13.13
CA GLY A 302 -10.44 16.00 12.17
C GLY A 302 -9.56 16.20 10.92
N SER A 303 -8.37 15.62 10.89
CA SER A 303 -7.34 15.80 9.85
C SER A 303 -6.69 14.46 9.48
N PRO A 304 -7.47 13.44 9.07
CA PRO A 304 -6.96 12.08 8.90
C PRO A 304 -5.91 11.95 7.78
N LEU A 305 -5.97 12.82 6.77
CA LEU A 305 -5.06 12.83 5.62
C LEU A 305 -3.80 13.67 5.86
N ALA A 306 -3.68 14.35 6.99
CA ALA A 306 -2.50 15.16 7.28
C ALA A 306 -1.28 14.28 7.59
N VAL A 307 -0.10 14.87 7.46
CA VAL A 307 1.18 14.24 7.83
C VAL A 307 1.13 13.76 9.29
N GLY A 308 1.62 12.56 9.54
CA GLY A 308 1.64 12.00 10.89
C GLY A 308 2.09 10.55 10.93
N GLY A 309 1.94 9.96 12.11
CA GLY A 309 2.24 8.54 12.31
C GLY A 309 1.13 7.62 11.79
N THR A 310 1.27 6.33 12.06
CA THR A 310 0.29 5.31 11.72
C THR A 310 -0.64 4.99 12.90
N VAL A 311 -1.88 4.59 12.58
CA VAL A 311 -2.85 4.03 13.54
C VAL A 311 -2.68 2.51 13.74
N LEU A 312 -1.89 1.84 12.89
CA LEU A 312 -1.79 0.39 12.85
C LEU A 312 -1.51 -0.26 14.23
N PRO A 313 -0.54 0.21 15.04
CA PRO A 313 -0.26 -0.39 16.34
C PRO A 313 -1.47 -0.36 17.30
N THR A 314 -2.28 0.69 17.24
CA THR A 314 -3.53 0.77 18.01
C THR A 314 -4.58 -0.22 17.49
N LEU A 315 -4.73 -0.38 16.17
CA LEU A 315 -5.68 -1.33 15.58
C LEU A 315 -5.43 -2.76 16.08
N ILE A 316 -4.17 -3.21 16.05
CA ILE A 316 -3.79 -4.63 16.22
C ILE A 316 -3.52 -5.05 17.67
N SER A 317 -3.81 -4.19 18.64
CA SER A 317 -3.43 -4.41 20.04
C SER A 317 -4.63 -4.69 20.96
N PRO A 318 -4.43 -5.45 22.05
CA PRO A 318 -5.47 -5.73 23.04
C PRO A 318 -6.04 -4.46 23.66
N ASN A 319 -7.34 -4.49 23.92
CA ASN A 319 -8.03 -3.38 24.58
C ASN A 319 -7.84 -3.42 26.10
N SER A 320 -7.71 -2.25 26.72
CA SER A 320 -7.49 -2.02 28.14
C SER A 320 -6.28 -2.79 28.71
N PHE A 321 -5.22 -2.95 27.91
CA PHE A 321 -4.02 -3.65 28.33
C PHE A 321 -3.37 -2.96 29.56
N PRO A 322 -2.98 -3.71 30.60
CA PRO A 322 -2.47 -3.13 31.84
C PRO A 322 -1.07 -2.51 31.72
N GLY A 323 -0.41 -2.73 30.58
CA GLY A 323 0.94 -2.27 30.27
C GLY A 323 2.02 -3.31 30.65
N ASP A 324 3.19 -3.18 30.03
CA ASP A 324 4.40 -3.93 30.31
C ASP A 324 5.67 -3.09 30.02
N ASP A 325 6.84 -3.73 29.97
CA ASP A 325 8.11 -3.05 29.72
C ASP A 325 8.19 -2.34 28.35
N GLY A 326 7.36 -2.75 27.38
CA GLY A 326 7.35 -2.17 26.03
C GLY A 326 6.28 -1.08 25.83
N TRP A 327 5.15 -1.20 26.54
CA TRP A 327 3.97 -0.36 26.31
C TRP A 327 3.27 0.02 27.62
N SER A 328 3.16 1.31 27.91
CA SER A 328 2.54 1.79 29.15
C SER A 328 1.02 1.73 29.16
N LYS A 329 0.46 1.69 30.37
CA LYS A 329 -0.99 1.73 30.62
C LYS A 329 -1.59 3.06 30.17
N GLY A 330 -2.59 3.02 29.28
CA GLY A 330 -3.34 4.20 28.82
C GLY A 330 -3.29 4.45 27.30
N ASN A 331 -2.56 3.64 26.55
CA ASN A 331 -2.28 3.82 25.13
C ASN A 331 -3.23 3.02 24.21
N ASP A 332 -4.39 2.67 24.74
CA ASP A 332 -5.33 1.59 24.40
C ASP A 332 -5.31 1.02 22.97
N GLY A 333 -5.45 -0.30 22.86
CA GLY A 333 -5.64 -1.03 21.61
C GLY A 333 -7.12 -1.28 21.28
N TRP A 334 -7.44 -1.52 20.02
CA TRP A 334 -8.83 -1.74 19.57
C TRP A 334 -9.19 -3.22 19.36
N GLY A 335 -8.20 -4.10 19.43
CA GLY A 335 -8.36 -5.55 19.44
C GLY A 335 -8.73 -6.16 18.10
N PHE A 336 -8.26 -5.57 17.00
CA PHE A 336 -8.30 -6.21 15.68
C PHE A 336 -7.09 -7.13 15.48
N MET A 337 -7.17 -8.01 14.49
CA MET A 337 -6.12 -8.99 14.17
C MET A 337 -5.62 -9.86 15.34
N PRO A 338 -6.49 -10.48 16.17
CA PRO A 338 -6.02 -11.58 17.00
C PRO A 338 -5.53 -12.72 16.10
N MET A 339 -4.30 -13.18 16.36
CA MET A 339 -3.63 -14.23 15.60
C MET A 339 -4.29 -15.58 15.88
N ARG A 340 -4.46 -16.40 14.85
CA ARG A 340 -5.00 -17.75 15.03
C ARG A 340 -4.01 -18.64 15.77
N LEU A 341 -4.53 -19.57 16.56
CA LEU A 341 -3.71 -20.57 17.23
C LEU A 341 -2.92 -21.42 16.22
N GLU A 342 -3.55 -21.77 15.09
CA GLU A 342 -2.92 -22.54 14.01
C GLU A 342 -1.74 -21.80 13.39
N THR A 343 -1.81 -20.46 13.32
CA THR A 343 -0.70 -19.62 12.85
C THR A 343 0.44 -19.63 13.85
N TYR A 344 0.17 -19.50 15.14
CA TYR A 344 1.21 -19.61 16.16
C TYR A 344 1.90 -20.99 16.12
N GLN A 345 1.11 -22.06 15.94
CA GLN A 345 1.59 -23.44 15.92
C GLN A 345 2.38 -23.82 14.67
N MET A 346 2.35 -23.00 13.61
CA MET A 346 3.13 -23.26 12.40
C MET A 346 4.64 -23.09 12.64
N PHE A 347 5.01 -22.25 13.62
CA PHE A 347 6.39 -22.00 13.98
C PHE A 347 6.92 -23.11 14.91
N SER A 348 8.03 -23.74 14.52
CA SER A 348 8.75 -24.65 15.42
C SER A 348 9.32 -23.90 16.62
N GLU A 349 9.61 -24.60 17.72
CA GLU A 349 10.26 -23.99 18.90
C GLU A 349 11.66 -23.43 18.62
N GLN A 350 12.32 -23.87 17.55
CA GLN A 350 13.63 -23.35 17.13
C GLN A 350 13.52 -22.12 16.23
N ASP A 351 12.33 -21.80 15.72
CA ASP A 351 12.12 -20.69 14.81
C ASP A 351 12.14 -19.36 15.57
N LYS A 352 13.22 -18.60 15.41
CA LYS A 352 13.43 -17.31 16.07
C LYS A 352 12.42 -16.25 15.64
N ARG A 353 11.71 -16.45 14.52
CA ARG A 353 10.67 -15.53 14.06
C ARG A 353 9.43 -15.59 14.93
N ARG A 354 9.18 -16.71 15.63
CA ARG A 354 7.97 -16.89 16.43
C ARG A 354 7.79 -15.77 17.44
N ASP A 355 8.79 -15.52 18.27
CA ASP A 355 8.68 -14.51 19.35
C ASP A 355 8.73 -13.08 18.80
N ALA A 356 9.27 -12.88 17.60
CA ALA A 356 9.27 -11.60 16.90
C ALA A 356 7.98 -11.34 16.08
N THR A 357 7.14 -12.37 15.91
CA THR A 357 5.90 -12.32 15.13
C THR A 357 4.67 -12.43 16.01
N CYS A 358 4.73 -13.26 17.06
CA CYS A 358 3.63 -13.60 17.93
C CYS A 358 3.82 -12.97 19.32
N TRP A 359 2.93 -12.04 19.67
CA TRP A 359 2.84 -11.48 21.00
C TRP A 359 1.82 -12.28 21.81
N VAL A 360 2.30 -13.22 22.62
CA VAL A 360 1.44 -14.04 23.48
C VAL A 360 1.25 -13.34 24.82
N ILE A 361 -0.01 -13.10 25.19
CA ILE A 361 -0.38 -12.53 26.49
C ILE A 361 -0.81 -13.68 27.41
N ALA A 362 -0.23 -13.75 28.61
CA ALA A 362 -0.58 -14.79 29.57
C ALA A 362 -2.06 -14.70 29.99
N GLU A 363 -2.68 -15.85 30.24
CA GLU A 363 -4.12 -15.96 30.57
C GLU A 363 -4.52 -15.22 31.86
N ASP A 364 -3.56 -14.99 32.76
CA ASP A 364 -3.75 -14.27 34.03
C ASP A 364 -3.56 -12.75 33.90
N VAL A 365 -3.16 -12.25 32.73
CA VAL A 365 -3.11 -10.82 32.43
C VAL A 365 -4.52 -10.35 32.05
N GLU A 366 -5.11 -9.56 32.93
CA GLU A 366 -6.45 -9.01 32.72
C GLU A 366 -6.43 -7.81 31.76
N TYR A 367 -7.18 -7.94 30.67
CA TYR A 367 -7.49 -6.87 29.71
C TYR A 367 -8.89 -7.11 29.13
N THR A 368 -9.44 -6.15 28.40
CA THR A 368 -10.77 -6.28 27.79
C THR A 368 -10.68 -7.19 26.56
N LYS A 369 -11.07 -8.45 26.72
CA LYS A 369 -11.14 -9.42 25.60
C LYS A 369 -12.14 -8.95 24.55
N ARG A 370 -11.71 -8.92 23.29
CA ARG A 370 -12.52 -8.49 22.14
C ARG A 370 -13.09 -9.71 21.41
N TYR A 371 -13.88 -9.51 20.35
CA TYR A 371 -14.41 -10.62 19.57
C TYR A 371 -13.24 -11.43 18.99
N GLN A 372 -13.35 -12.77 18.95
CA GLN A 372 -12.31 -13.69 18.42
C GLN A 372 -10.95 -13.62 19.12
N ASP A 373 -10.90 -13.13 20.36
CA ASP A 373 -9.66 -13.06 21.15
C ASP A 373 -9.03 -14.45 21.36
N THR A 374 -7.74 -14.55 21.07
CA THR A 374 -6.94 -15.78 21.21
C THR A 374 -5.82 -15.65 22.23
N HIS A 375 -5.66 -14.49 22.88
CA HIS A 375 -4.46 -14.11 23.63
C HIS A 375 -3.15 -14.06 22.82
N ILE A 376 -3.22 -14.17 21.49
CA ILE A 376 -2.07 -14.08 20.61
C ILE A 376 -2.27 -12.91 19.66
N TRP A 377 -1.38 -11.94 19.70
CA TRP A 377 -1.43 -10.72 18.92
C TRP A 377 -0.23 -10.64 17.97
N LEU A 378 -0.26 -9.70 17.04
CA LEU A 378 0.88 -9.46 16.16
C LEU A 378 1.95 -8.66 16.91
N GLN A 379 3.16 -9.23 17.02
CA GLN A 379 4.32 -8.57 17.63
C GLN A 379 4.97 -7.56 16.66
N LYS A 380 4.91 -7.82 15.35
CA LYS A 380 5.33 -6.87 14.32
C LYS A 380 4.45 -5.61 14.42
N TYR A 381 5.06 -4.44 14.42
CA TYR A 381 4.33 -3.16 14.58
C TYR A 381 3.54 -3.04 15.90
N ARG A 382 3.87 -3.84 16.92
CA ARG A 382 3.31 -3.71 18.25
C ARG A 382 3.52 -2.27 18.77
N PRO A 383 2.57 -1.70 19.53
CA PRO A 383 2.73 -0.36 20.08
C PRO A 383 3.83 -0.40 21.13
N TYR A 384 4.88 0.37 20.87
CA TYR A 384 5.94 0.66 21.84
C TYR A 384 5.90 2.12 22.21
N ASP A 385 6.16 2.42 23.48
CA ASP A 385 6.17 3.80 23.97
C ASP A 385 7.15 4.70 23.21
N LYS A 386 8.29 4.13 22.80
CA LYS A 386 9.29 4.85 22.00
C LYS A 386 8.78 5.32 20.63
N ASN A 387 7.77 4.63 20.08
CA ASN A 387 7.27 4.92 18.73
C ASN A 387 6.25 6.06 18.70
N PHE A 388 5.75 6.57 19.84
CA PHE A 388 4.90 7.78 19.86
C PHE A 388 5.45 8.89 20.76
N LYS A 389 6.59 8.65 21.44
CA LYS A 389 7.14 9.51 22.48
C LYS A 389 7.35 10.96 22.05
N GLN A 390 7.55 11.21 20.75
CA GLN A 390 7.81 12.54 20.20
C GLN A 390 6.59 13.19 19.55
N SER A 391 5.45 12.48 19.48
CA SER A 391 4.19 13.02 18.95
C SER A 391 3.61 14.10 19.83
N SER A 392 3.10 15.16 19.19
CA SER A 392 2.28 16.19 19.84
C SER A 392 0.77 16.04 19.58
N GLY A 393 0.39 15.23 18.59
CA GLY A 393 -1.00 14.92 18.22
C GLY A 393 -1.60 13.69 18.91
N ASP A 394 -2.76 13.24 18.40
CA ASP A 394 -3.52 12.10 18.93
C ASP A 394 -2.69 10.82 18.94
N GLN A 395 -2.35 10.32 20.13
CA GLN A 395 -1.41 9.21 20.26
C GLN A 395 -1.83 7.95 19.50
N ASN A 396 -3.12 7.61 19.50
CA ASN A 396 -3.62 6.43 18.79
C ASN A 396 -3.37 6.47 17.28
N LEU A 397 -3.21 7.66 16.69
CA LEU A 397 -3.09 7.86 15.25
C LEU A 397 -1.65 8.14 14.81
N ASN A 398 -0.68 8.17 15.73
CA ASN A 398 0.62 8.79 15.49
C ASN A 398 1.82 7.94 15.93
N TYR A 399 1.76 6.63 15.73
CA TYR A 399 2.92 5.77 15.93
C TYR A 399 3.91 5.89 14.75
N ASN A 400 5.19 6.03 15.07
CA ASN A 400 6.31 6.12 14.15
C ASN A 400 6.79 4.72 13.75
N ASN A 401 5.97 4.06 12.97
CA ASN A 401 6.26 2.74 12.44
C ASN A 401 6.04 2.74 10.94
N ASN A 402 7.12 2.81 10.18
CA ASN A 402 7.04 2.67 8.73
C ASN A 402 6.45 1.31 8.35
N TYR A 403 5.56 1.30 7.37
CA TYR A 403 5.07 0.05 6.82
C TYR A 403 6.09 -0.50 5.81
N ARG A 404 6.91 -1.46 6.27
CA ARG A 404 7.89 -2.17 5.44
C ARG A 404 7.21 -3.05 4.39
N TYR A 405 6.94 -2.50 3.21
CA TYR A 405 6.14 -3.14 2.16
C TYR A 405 6.91 -4.19 1.37
N TYR A 406 8.19 -3.92 1.06
CA TYR A 406 9.09 -4.84 0.40
C TYR A 406 10.41 -4.97 1.18
N ARG A 407 10.83 -6.21 1.40
CA ARG A 407 12.08 -6.56 2.09
C ARG A 407 12.92 -7.53 1.28
N TYR A 408 14.22 -7.57 1.55
CA TYR A 408 15.19 -8.43 0.85
C TYR A 408 14.89 -9.94 1.03
N ALA A 409 14.29 -10.34 2.15
CA ALA A 409 13.79 -11.70 2.30
C ALA A 409 12.77 -12.07 1.21
N GLU A 410 11.94 -11.13 0.76
CA GLU A 410 11.01 -11.35 -0.35
C GLU A 410 11.75 -11.48 -1.69
N THR A 411 12.81 -10.71 -1.92
CA THR A 411 13.69 -10.88 -3.08
C THR A 411 14.23 -12.30 -3.17
N LEU A 412 14.77 -12.83 -2.06
CA LEU A 412 15.33 -14.19 -2.00
C LEU A 412 14.26 -15.26 -2.28
N LEU A 413 13.09 -15.13 -1.67
CA LEU A 413 11.99 -16.09 -1.84
C LEU A 413 11.35 -16.00 -3.24
N ASN A 414 11.22 -14.80 -3.80
CA ASN A 414 10.78 -14.61 -5.18
C ASN A 414 11.79 -15.22 -6.16
N ALA A 415 13.09 -15.00 -5.95
CA ALA A 415 14.14 -15.62 -6.76
C ALA A 415 14.09 -17.15 -6.68
N ALA A 416 13.91 -17.72 -5.48
CA ALA A 416 13.81 -19.16 -5.30
C ALA A 416 12.60 -19.75 -6.03
N GLU A 417 11.43 -19.13 -5.91
CA GLU A 417 10.23 -19.56 -6.62
C GLU A 417 10.42 -19.46 -8.14
N LEU A 418 10.83 -18.28 -8.64
CA LEU A 418 11.01 -18.03 -10.07
C LEU A 418 12.07 -18.97 -10.68
N SER A 419 13.16 -19.25 -9.96
CA SER A 419 14.18 -20.20 -10.41
C SER A 419 13.60 -21.61 -10.59
N LEU A 420 12.85 -22.12 -9.59
CA LEU A 420 12.21 -23.44 -9.71
C LEU A 420 11.18 -23.47 -10.85
N ARG A 421 10.42 -22.39 -11.03
CA ARG A 421 9.39 -22.27 -12.07
C ARG A 421 9.94 -22.04 -13.47
N THR A 422 11.23 -21.71 -13.60
CA THR A 422 11.94 -21.54 -14.90
C THR A 422 12.92 -22.68 -15.20
N GLY A 423 12.76 -23.83 -14.52
CA GLY A 423 13.56 -25.04 -14.78
C GLY A 423 14.85 -25.15 -13.96
N GLY A 424 15.02 -24.30 -12.95
CA GLY A 424 16.12 -24.39 -11.99
C GLY A 424 16.10 -25.67 -11.16
N SER A 425 17.26 -26.05 -10.64
CA SER A 425 17.42 -27.29 -9.86
C SER A 425 16.96 -27.13 -8.40
N SER A 426 16.29 -28.15 -7.87
CA SER A 426 15.94 -28.28 -6.43
C SER A 426 17.16 -28.30 -5.50
N THR A 427 18.36 -28.48 -6.04
CA THR A 427 19.64 -28.43 -5.31
C THR A 427 20.53 -27.26 -5.73
N GLY A 428 20.02 -26.36 -6.59
CA GLY A 428 20.75 -25.21 -7.15
C GLY A 428 20.53 -23.92 -6.36
N GLU A 429 20.51 -22.77 -7.06
CA GLU A 429 20.42 -21.43 -6.45
C GLU A 429 19.15 -21.24 -5.59
N ALA A 430 18.01 -21.78 -6.02
CA ALA A 430 16.76 -21.69 -5.26
C ALA A 430 16.89 -22.22 -3.83
N LYS A 431 17.62 -23.33 -3.66
CA LYS A 431 17.93 -23.88 -2.34
C LYS A 431 18.79 -22.92 -1.52
N THR A 432 19.78 -22.28 -2.14
CA THR A 432 20.66 -21.33 -1.45
C THR A 432 19.87 -20.16 -0.88
N TRP A 433 19.05 -19.51 -1.70
CA TRP A 433 18.27 -18.34 -1.27
C TRP A 433 17.20 -18.69 -0.23
N LEU A 434 16.46 -19.80 -0.41
CA LEU A 434 15.53 -20.28 0.61
C LEU A 434 16.25 -20.58 1.94
N ASN A 435 17.39 -21.26 1.87
CA ASN A 435 18.13 -21.64 3.07
C ASN A 435 18.77 -20.45 3.78
N GLU A 436 19.03 -19.34 3.10
CA GLU A 436 19.50 -18.10 3.73
C GLU A 436 18.45 -17.57 4.71
N VAL A 437 17.19 -17.47 4.27
CA VAL A 437 16.05 -17.06 5.10
C VAL A 437 15.86 -18.03 6.28
N ARG A 438 15.87 -19.35 5.99
CA ARG A 438 15.73 -20.40 7.02
C ARG A 438 16.83 -20.36 8.06
N THR A 439 18.08 -20.19 7.63
CA THR A 439 19.23 -20.18 8.53
C THR A 439 19.20 -18.94 9.42
N ARG A 440 18.80 -17.77 8.88
CA ARG A 440 18.56 -16.56 9.69
C ARG A 440 17.51 -16.81 10.76
N ALA A 441 16.44 -17.54 10.42
CA ALA A 441 15.39 -17.93 11.35
C ALA A 441 15.83 -18.99 12.39
N GLY A 442 17.05 -19.51 12.30
CA GLY A 442 17.56 -20.55 13.21
C GLY A 442 17.17 -21.98 12.82
N LEU A 443 16.57 -22.15 11.65
CA LEU A 443 16.16 -23.46 11.12
C LEU A 443 17.28 -24.11 10.31
N ALA A 444 17.26 -25.44 10.26
CA ALA A 444 18.12 -26.19 9.36
C ALA A 444 17.75 -25.93 7.89
N GLY A 445 18.76 -25.75 7.05
CA GLY A 445 18.59 -25.67 5.60
C GLY A 445 18.10 -27.00 5.03
N LEU A 446 17.27 -26.93 3.98
CA LEU A 446 16.75 -28.08 3.25
C LEU A 446 17.79 -28.60 2.26
N ALA A 447 17.85 -29.93 2.10
CA ALA A 447 18.76 -30.57 1.15
C ALA A 447 18.28 -30.42 -0.31
N ASN A 448 16.96 -30.48 -0.52
CA ASN A 448 16.24 -30.26 -1.77
C ASN A 448 15.08 -29.31 -1.46
N VAL A 449 14.74 -28.43 -2.41
CA VAL A 449 13.62 -27.49 -2.27
C VAL A 449 12.62 -27.63 -3.40
N THR A 450 11.36 -27.40 -3.08
CA THR A 450 10.21 -27.36 -4.00
C THR A 450 9.55 -25.99 -3.96
N VAL A 451 8.66 -25.72 -4.91
CA VAL A 451 7.87 -24.47 -4.89
C VAL A 451 6.99 -24.39 -3.63
N ASP A 452 6.48 -25.52 -3.14
CA ASP A 452 5.68 -25.55 -1.92
C ASP A 452 6.50 -25.24 -0.65
N ASP A 453 7.78 -25.64 -0.61
CA ASP A 453 8.69 -25.23 0.46
C ASP A 453 8.87 -23.71 0.46
N VAL A 454 8.99 -23.09 -0.72
CA VAL A 454 9.10 -21.62 -0.85
C VAL A 454 7.80 -20.94 -0.40
N LEU A 455 6.64 -21.40 -0.84
CA LEU A 455 5.34 -20.83 -0.42
C LEU A 455 5.12 -20.96 1.10
N THR A 456 5.54 -22.08 1.68
CA THR A 456 5.48 -22.29 3.13
C THR A 456 6.45 -21.37 3.87
N GLU A 457 7.67 -21.18 3.35
CA GLU A 457 8.64 -20.25 3.95
C GLU A 457 8.16 -18.79 3.83
N ARG A 458 7.52 -18.41 2.71
CA ARG A 458 6.86 -17.10 2.57
C ARG A 458 5.79 -16.89 3.63
N ARG A 459 4.95 -17.90 3.89
CA ARG A 459 3.93 -17.82 4.96
C ARG A 459 4.56 -17.58 6.32
N LEU A 460 5.63 -18.30 6.67
CA LEU A 460 6.35 -18.13 7.94
C LEU A 460 6.99 -16.74 8.07
N GLU A 461 7.62 -16.27 6.99
CA GLU A 461 8.37 -15.02 6.98
C GLU A 461 7.44 -13.79 7.06
N PHE A 462 6.32 -13.81 6.33
CA PHE A 462 5.49 -12.63 6.06
C PHE A 462 4.16 -12.56 6.82
N VAL A 463 4.00 -13.33 7.91
CA VAL A 463 2.80 -13.20 8.78
C VAL A 463 2.65 -11.74 9.22
N GLY A 464 1.51 -11.11 8.92
CA GLY A 464 1.19 -9.74 9.33
C GLY A 464 1.66 -8.65 8.37
N GLU A 465 2.19 -9.02 7.20
CA GLU A 465 2.73 -8.10 6.18
C GLU A 465 1.86 -8.04 4.91
N GLY A 466 0.62 -8.55 4.97
CA GLY A 466 -0.37 -8.38 3.88
C GLY A 466 -0.13 -9.23 2.64
N LYS A 467 0.78 -10.22 2.69
CA LYS A 467 1.16 -11.03 1.51
C LYS A 467 0.32 -12.31 1.34
N ARG A 468 -0.19 -12.86 2.46
CA ARG A 468 -0.72 -14.24 2.50
C ARG A 468 -1.91 -14.48 1.58
N TYR A 469 -2.88 -13.59 1.53
CA TYR A 469 -4.05 -13.76 0.65
C TYR A 469 -3.64 -13.85 -0.83
N PHE A 470 -2.79 -12.93 -1.29
CA PHE A 470 -2.35 -12.90 -2.68
C PHE A 470 -1.51 -14.13 -3.04
N ASP A 471 -0.67 -14.61 -2.12
CA ASP A 471 0.06 -15.87 -2.28
C ASP A 471 -0.88 -17.08 -2.43
N LEU A 472 -1.93 -17.17 -1.61
CA LEU A 472 -2.95 -18.22 -1.71
C LEU A 472 -3.70 -18.20 -3.04
N VAL A 473 -4.07 -17.00 -3.51
CA VAL A 473 -4.80 -16.79 -4.76
C VAL A 473 -3.96 -17.20 -5.97
N ARG A 474 -2.72 -16.72 -6.07
CA ARG A 474 -1.85 -17.01 -7.23
C ARG A 474 -1.41 -18.48 -7.26
N ALA A 475 -1.31 -19.12 -6.10
CA ALA A 475 -0.90 -20.52 -5.97
C ALA A 475 -1.95 -21.55 -6.45
N GLU A 476 -3.19 -21.13 -6.72
CA GLU A 476 -4.18 -21.98 -7.40
C GLU A 476 -3.64 -22.61 -8.69
N GLY A 477 -2.95 -21.79 -9.49
CA GLY A 477 -2.36 -22.16 -10.77
C GLY A 477 -0.97 -22.80 -10.69
N ILE A 478 -0.38 -22.94 -9.49
CA ILE A 478 0.98 -23.44 -9.33
C ILE A 478 0.99 -24.96 -9.17
N SER A 479 1.66 -25.64 -10.10
CA SER A 479 1.91 -27.08 -9.99
C SER A 479 2.83 -27.37 -8.81
N GLY A 480 2.46 -28.35 -7.97
CA GLY A 480 3.21 -28.74 -6.79
C GLY A 480 2.87 -27.96 -5.51
N ALA A 481 2.08 -26.88 -5.58
CA ALA A 481 1.58 -26.20 -4.38
C ALA A 481 0.60 -27.10 -3.60
N SER A 482 0.79 -27.20 -2.29
CA SER A 482 -0.03 -27.99 -1.38
C SER A 482 -1.41 -27.37 -1.14
N ALA A 483 -2.33 -28.16 -0.57
CA ALA A 483 -3.67 -27.68 -0.20
C ALA A 483 -3.64 -26.53 0.82
N SER A 484 -2.65 -26.50 1.73
CA SER A 484 -2.47 -25.38 2.66
C SER A 484 -2.01 -24.09 1.98
N ASN A 485 -1.52 -24.16 0.75
CA ASN A 485 -1.06 -23.01 -0.02
C ASN A 485 -2.00 -22.61 -1.16
N LYS A 486 -3.22 -23.16 -1.21
CA LYS A 486 -4.23 -22.79 -2.22
C LYS A 486 -5.47 -22.18 -1.57
N ALA A 487 -5.97 -21.08 -2.14
CA ALA A 487 -7.12 -20.36 -1.61
C ALA A 487 -8.37 -21.24 -1.46
N THR A 488 -8.72 -22.05 -2.46
CA THR A 488 -9.90 -22.94 -2.49
C THR A 488 -9.91 -23.99 -1.37
N THR A 489 -8.75 -24.32 -0.81
CA THR A 489 -8.61 -25.34 0.24
C THR A 489 -8.20 -24.77 1.59
N ALA A 490 -7.47 -23.66 1.64
CA ALA A 490 -7.09 -22.98 2.89
C ALA A 490 -8.19 -22.03 3.40
N LEU A 491 -8.95 -21.42 2.50
CA LEU A 491 -9.93 -20.38 2.82
C LEU A 491 -11.36 -20.94 2.84
N ILE A 492 -11.56 -21.92 3.72
CA ILE A 492 -12.81 -22.66 3.91
C ILE A 492 -13.42 -22.37 5.30
N PRO A 493 -14.66 -22.78 5.58
CA PRO A 493 -15.26 -22.64 6.91
C PRO A 493 -14.36 -23.22 8.00
N ASP A 494 -14.20 -22.49 9.10
CA ASP A 494 -13.38 -22.91 10.22
C ASP A 494 -14.20 -23.65 11.29
N GLN A 495 -13.47 -24.30 12.20
CA GLN A 495 -14.06 -25.09 13.30
C GLN A 495 -14.72 -24.24 14.40
N TYR A 496 -14.41 -22.95 14.50
CA TYR A 496 -14.94 -22.01 15.49
C TYR A 496 -16.27 -21.38 15.04
N GLY A 497 -16.61 -21.50 13.76
CA GLY A 497 -17.81 -20.92 13.15
C GLY A 497 -17.69 -19.43 12.85
N TYR A 498 -16.46 -18.90 12.84
CA TYR A 498 -16.21 -17.49 12.53
C TYR A 498 -16.30 -17.21 11.03
N ARG A 499 -15.63 -18.03 10.23
CA ARG A 499 -15.77 -18.14 8.77
C ARG A 499 -16.70 -19.30 8.49
N THR A 500 -17.75 -19.01 7.73
CA THR A 500 -18.85 -19.92 7.39
C THR A 500 -18.97 -20.15 5.89
N ASN A 501 -18.30 -19.35 5.07
CA ASN A 501 -18.25 -19.50 3.62
C ASN A 501 -16.83 -19.81 3.14
N SER A 502 -16.74 -20.43 1.96
CA SER A 502 -15.48 -20.62 1.25
C SER A 502 -15.18 -19.48 0.29
N TRP A 503 -13.88 -19.25 0.07
CA TRP A 503 -13.39 -18.52 -1.09
C TRP A 503 -13.71 -19.30 -2.38
N THR A 504 -13.90 -18.57 -3.48
CA THR A 504 -14.00 -19.13 -4.84
C THR A 504 -13.32 -18.17 -5.82
N ALA A 505 -12.98 -18.63 -7.02
CA ALA A 505 -12.32 -17.79 -8.04
C ALA A 505 -13.10 -16.49 -8.35
N LYS A 506 -14.43 -16.51 -8.23
CA LYS A 506 -15.31 -15.34 -8.36
C LYS A 506 -15.05 -14.24 -7.34
N LYS A 507 -14.52 -14.61 -6.17
CA LYS A 507 -14.25 -13.74 -5.03
C LYS A 507 -12.79 -13.28 -4.96
N LYS A 508 -12.02 -13.52 -6.04
CA LYS A 508 -10.65 -13.01 -6.20
C LYS A 508 -10.60 -11.49 -6.04
N TYR A 509 -11.53 -10.79 -6.69
CA TYR A 509 -11.66 -9.33 -6.67
C TYR A 509 -12.86 -8.91 -5.84
N ILE A 510 -12.67 -7.95 -4.95
CA ILE A 510 -13.71 -7.46 -4.04
C ILE A 510 -14.74 -6.60 -4.79
N PRO A 511 -15.96 -6.41 -4.25
CA PRO A 511 -16.96 -5.57 -4.88
C PRO A 511 -16.52 -4.10 -4.99
N ILE A 512 -16.87 -3.46 -6.10
CA ILE A 512 -16.80 -2.00 -6.29
C ILE A 512 -17.87 -1.36 -5.40
N ALA A 513 -17.54 -0.26 -4.74
CA ALA A 513 -18.47 0.43 -3.85
C ALA A 513 -19.69 0.99 -4.60
N GLN A 514 -20.88 0.97 -3.99
CA GLN A 514 -22.12 1.40 -4.65
C GLN A 514 -22.04 2.86 -5.13
N GLY A 515 -21.41 3.74 -4.36
CA GLY A 515 -21.24 5.14 -4.74
C GLY A 515 -20.45 5.34 -6.04
N GLU A 516 -19.52 4.45 -6.36
CA GLU A 516 -18.78 4.48 -7.63
C GLU A 516 -19.66 3.98 -8.79
N LEU A 517 -20.44 2.92 -8.58
CA LEU A 517 -21.39 2.43 -9.59
C LEU A 517 -22.49 3.47 -9.92
N ASP A 518 -22.88 4.27 -8.92
CA ASP A 518 -23.86 5.33 -9.08
C ASP A 518 -23.27 6.56 -9.82
N SER A 519 -21.95 6.78 -9.72
CA SER A 519 -21.28 7.94 -10.35
C SER A 519 -20.96 7.72 -11.82
N ASP A 520 -20.73 6.47 -12.25
CA ASP A 520 -20.50 6.10 -13.64
C ASP A 520 -21.38 4.91 -14.06
N PRO A 521 -22.47 5.15 -14.82
CA PRO A 521 -23.36 4.11 -15.32
C PRO A 521 -22.70 3.07 -16.25
N ALA A 522 -21.48 3.33 -16.74
CA ALA A 522 -20.72 2.38 -17.56
C ALA A 522 -19.91 1.39 -16.70
N LEU A 523 -19.75 1.64 -15.40
CA LEU A 523 -19.04 0.73 -14.50
C LEU A 523 -19.82 -0.57 -14.29
N VAL A 524 -19.11 -1.69 -14.42
CA VAL A 524 -19.65 -3.02 -14.18
C VAL A 524 -19.11 -3.58 -12.88
N GLN A 525 -20.01 -4.05 -12.03
CA GLN A 525 -19.68 -4.71 -10.78
C GLN A 525 -18.97 -6.06 -11.00
N ASN A 526 -18.04 -6.39 -10.10
CA ASN A 526 -17.38 -7.68 -10.04
C ASN A 526 -18.37 -8.82 -9.77
N ALA A 527 -18.11 -9.98 -10.36
CA ALA A 527 -18.93 -11.18 -10.20
C ALA A 527 -18.69 -11.87 -8.84
N TYR A 528 -18.91 -11.16 -7.74
CA TYR A 528 -18.58 -11.59 -6.36
C TYR A 528 -19.66 -12.50 -5.72
N LYS A 529 -20.88 -12.49 -6.27
CA LYS A 529 -22.04 -13.24 -5.74
C LYS A 529 -21.99 -14.73 -6.01
#